data_AF-A0A840Y3Y1-F1
#
_entry.id   AF-A0A840Y3Y1-F1
#
_cell.length_a   1.000
_cell.length_b   1.000
_cell.length_c   1.000
_cell.angle_alpha   90.00
_cell.angle_beta   90.00
_cell.angle_gamma   90.00
#
_symmetry.space_group_name_H-M   'P 1'
#
loop_
_entity.id
_entity.type
_entity.pdbx_description
1 polymer ?
#
loop_
_entity_poly.entity_id
_entity_poly.type
_entity_poly.pdbx_seq_one_letter_code
_entity_poly.pdbx_strand_id
1 'polypeptide(L)'
;MTSPTAAPRPAAPPSAPVARTAKHRDFKPALARATPAATPTPRPVVQPAVARGPAPAAVPVVARPALPAALQPPGLRPWEAQTNATFRQRIAEAERSAEHQRDGYGLRNPSSGALGRYQFLPVALRDIGWMDESGGWTAAAARHGATDEAAFLASPEAQEAAMTAYLARQETILDRMGMLGAAGTTITGLDGQPIALSESALVAAAHRRGAGTLARYLAHRTGTPDAPLTPAQRAAFASIEHRLRGFADVAYTSERPGNRMIARGATPAA
;
A
#
# COMPACT_ATOMS: atom_id res chain seq x y z
N MET A 1 -12.17 -62.35 50.37
CA MET A 1 -12.81 -61.05 50.05
C MET A 1 -12.17 -60.00 50.92
N THR A 2 -11.09 -59.38 50.45
CA THR A 2 -10.37 -58.31 51.16
C THR A 2 -10.12 -57.20 50.14
N SER A 3 -10.95 -56.16 50.22
CA SER A 3 -10.84 -54.98 49.36
C SER A 3 -9.65 -54.13 49.78
N PRO A 4 -8.81 -53.66 48.86
CA PRO A 4 -7.72 -52.75 49.20
C PRO A 4 -8.24 -51.34 49.47
N THR A 5 -7.86 -50.81 50.63
CA THR A 5 -8.05 -49.42 51.06
C THR A 5 -7.23 -48.48 50.17
N ALA A 6 -7.92 -47.65 49.39
CA ALA A 6 -7.30 -46.62 48.56
C ALA A 6 -6.81 -45.44 49.43
N ALA A 7 -5.53 -45.07 49.27
CA ALA A 7 -4.94 -43.91 49.93
C ALA A 7 -5.52 -42.58 49.40
N PRO A 8 -5.67 -41.55 50.24
CA PRO A 8 -6.21 -40.26 49.83
C PRO A 8 -5.25 -39.53 48.89
N ARG A 9 -5.82 -39.02 47.79
CA ARG A 9 -5.14 -38.23 46.75
C ARG A 9 -4.74 -36.85 47.32
N PRO A 10 -3.49 -36.38 47.12
CA PRO A 10 -3.08 -35.05 47.58
C PRO A 10 -3.86 -33.94 46.85
N ALA A 11 -4.23 -32.91 47.61
CA ALA A 11 -4.97 -31.75 47.13
C ALA A 11 -4.16 -30.97 46.09
N ALA A 12 -4.82 -30.58 44.99
CA ALA A 12 -4.23 -29.75 43.95
C ALA A 12 -3.94 -28.33 44.49
N PRO A 13 -2.81 -27.71 44.10
CA PRO A 13 -2.51 -26.33 44.50
C PRO A 13 -3.51 -25.34 43.88
N PRO A 14 -3.77 -24.21 44.56
CA PRO A 14 -4.68 -23.19 44.05
C PRO A 14 -4.17 -22.62 42.72
N SER A 15 -5.06 -22.59 41.73
CA SER A 15 -4.80 -21.99 40.42
C SER A 15 -4.50 -20.50 40.59
N ALA A 16 -3.30 -20.09 40.18
CA ALA A 16 -2.92 -18.68 40.13
C ALA A 16 -3.87 -17.90 39.20
N PRO A 17 -4.25 -16.65 39.54
CA PRO A 17 -5.10 -15.84 38.69
C PRO A 17 -4.41 -15.57 37.36
N VAL A 18 -5.05 -16.00 36.27
CA VAL A 18 -4.65 -15.68 34.90
C VAL A 18 -4.74 -14.16 34.75
N ALA A 19 -3.57 -13.50 34.66
CA ALA A 19 -3.48 -12.10 34.31
C ALA A 19 -4.14 -11.91 32.93
N ARG A 20 -5.31 -11.28 32.93
CA ARG A 20 -6.02 -10.87 31.72
C ARG A 20 -5.13 -9.86 31.01
N THR A 21 -4.53 -10.27 29.89
CA THR A 21 -3.83 -9.39 28.97
C THR A 21 -4.78 -8.27 28.57
N ALA A 22 -4.41 -7.04 28.92
CA ALA A 22 -5.14 -5.85 28.55
C ALA A 22 -5.25 -5.80 27.02
N LYS A 23 -6.50 -5.71 26.53
CA LYS A 23 -6.79 -5.43 25.14
C LYS A 23 -6.11 -4.10 24.78
N HIS A 24 -5.14 -4.13 23.87
CA HIS A 24 -4.57 -2.92 23.27
C HIS A 24 -5.67 -2.17 22.51
N ARG A 25 -6.32 -1.24 23.22
CA ARG A 25 -6.98 -0.07 22.66
C ARG A 25 -5.95 1.06 22.56
N ASP A 26 -6.15 1.89 21.55
CA ASP A 26 -5.61 3.25 21.40
C ASP A 26 -4.12 3.39 21.00
N PHE A 27 -3.84 3.16 19.72
CA PHE A 27 -2.72 3.84 19.06
C PHE A 27 -3.21 5.17 18.47
N LYS A 28 -3.03 6.24 19.26
CA LYS A 28 -3.15 7.64 18.82
C LYS A 28 -2.06 7.98 17.80
N PRO A 29 -2.30 8.92 16.86
CA PRO A 29 -1.25 9.56 16.10
C PRO A 29 -0.65 10.71 16.94
N ALA A 30 0.52 10.48 17.54
CA ALA A 30 1.34 11.56 18.09
C ALA A 30 2.22 12.15 16.98
N LEU A 31 1.63 13.03 16.17
CA LEU A 31 2.35 13.95 15.29
C LEU A 31 2.19 15.36 15.87
N ALA A 32 2.87 15.61 16.99
CA ALA A 32 2.99 16.94 17.58
C ALA A 32 4.40 17.11 18.18
N ARG A 33 5.20 17.90 17.47
CA ARG A 33 6.35 18.72 17.88
C ARG A 33 7.04 18.38 19.21
N ALA A 34 8.27 17.89 19.10
CA ALA A 34 9.37 18.29 19.96
C ALA A 34 10.64 18.35 19.09
N THR A 35 11.00 19.56 18.65
CA THR A 35 12.30 19.84 18.03
C THR A 35 13.34 19.83 19.16
N PRO A 36 14.30 18.89 19.22
CA PRO A 36 15.42 19.02 20.14
C PRO A 36 16.27 20.23 19.74
N ALA A 37 16.84 20.91 20.74
CA ALA A 37 17.80 22.00 20.53
C ALA A 37 18.96 21.50 19.65
N ALA A 38 19.28 22.28 18.62
CA ALA A 38 20.30 21.95 17.64
C ALA A 38 21.67 21.81 18.31
N THR A 39 22.21 20.59 18.30
CA THR A 39 23.64 20.36 18.53
C THR A 39 24.40 20.96 17.33
N PRO A 40 25.50 21.70 17.53
CA PRO A 40 26.24 22.29 16.42
C PRO A 40 26.80 21.19 15.52
N THR A 41 26.25 21.09 14.31
CA THR A 41 26.69 20.15 13.27
C THR A 41 28.05 20.59 12.72
N PRO A 42 29.00 19.67 12.48
CA PRO A 42 30.21 19.98 11.72
C PRO A 42 29.84 20.56 10.35
N ARG A 43 30.59 21.58 9.91
CA ARG A 43 30.36 22.28 8.65
C ARG A 43 30.29 21.28 7.49
N PRO A 44 29.21 21.27 6.69
CA PRO A 44 29.14 20.44 5.50
C PRO A 44 30.20 20.88 4.50
N VAL A 45 30.93 19.91 3.96
CA VAL A 45 31.75 20.10 2.77
C VAL A 45 30.82 20.56 1.66
N VAL A 46 31.11 21.74 1.08
CA VAL A 46 30.31 22.35 0.02
C VAL A 46 30.37 21.43 -1.21
N GLN A 47 29.35 20.61 -1.41
CA GLN A 47 29.13 19.96 -2.70
C GLN A 47 28.58 21.02 -3.67
N PRO A 48 29.08 21.08 -4.91
CA PRO A 48 28.56 22.00 -5.91
C PRO A 48 27.06 21.75 -6.11
N ALA A 49 26.29 22.83 -6.05
CA ALA A 49 24.85 22.80 -6.24
C ALA A 49 24.52 22.34 -7.66
N VAL A 50 24.11 21.09 -7.82
CA VAL A 50 23.47 20.62 -9.04
C VAL A 50 22.10 21.31 -9.08
N ALA A 51 21.94 22.24 -10.02
CA ALA A 51 20.69 22.95 -10.24
C ALA A 51 19.55 21.94 -10.45
N ARG A 52 18.65 21.82 -9.47
CA ARG A 52 17.38 21.10 -9.66
C ARG A 52 16.56 21.90 -10.66
N GLY A 53 16.40 21.36 -11.87
CA GLY A 53 15.45 21.89 -12.84
C GLY A 53 14.04 21.97 -12.26
N PRO A 54 13.17 22.82 -12.82
CA PRO A 54 11.79 22.97 -12.38
C PRO A 54 11.06 21.62 -12.38
N ALA A 55 10.29 21.36 -11.33
CA ALA A 55 9.44 20.17 -11.25
C ALA A 55 8.50 20.16 -12.48
N PRO A 56 8.45 19.08 -13.28
CA PRO A 56 7.58 19.04 -14.45
C PRO A 56 6.12 19.14 -14.02
N ALA A 57 5.36 19.97 -14.74
CA ALA A 57 3.92 20.09 -14.56
C ALA A 57 3.25 18.71 -14.59
N ALA A 58 2.27 18.49 -13.71
CA ALA A 58 1.51 17.25 -13.66
C ALA A 58 0.88 16.97 -15.03
N VAL A 59 1.40 15.96 -15.73
CA VAL A 59 0.83 15.52 -17.00
C VAL A 59 -0.58 15.00 -16.72
N PRO A 60 -1.63 15.55 -17.35
CA PRO A 60 -2.97 15.04 -17.16
C PRO A 60 -3.01 13.58 -17.63
N VAL A 61 -3.29 12.67 -16.71
CA VAL A 61 -3.54 11.26 -17.05
C VAL A 61 -4.82 11.25 -17.88
N VAL A 62 -4.68 11.04 -19.20
CA VAL A 62 -5.83 10.89 -20.10
C VAL A 62 -6.57 9.62 -19.67
N ALA A 63 -7.71 9.80 -19.01
CA ALA A 63 -8.56 8.70 -18.59
C ALA A 63 -9.03 7.95 -19.83
N ARG A 64 -8.78 6.63 -19.87
CA ARG A 64 -9.43 5.75 -20.84
C ARG A 64 -10.94 5.81 -20.53
N PRO A 65 -11.82 6.03 -21.52
CA PRO A 65 -13.25 5.86 -21.30
C PRO A 65 -13.48 4.42 -20.83
N ALA A 66 -14.11 4.28 -19.65
CA ALA A 66 -14.58 2.98 -19.20
C ALA A 66 -15.48 2.39 -20.30
N LEU A 67 -15.39 1.07 -20.52
CA LEU A 67 -16.40 0.41 -21.34
C LEU A 67 -17.77 0.73 -20.73
N PRO A 68 -18.79 1.12 -21.54
CA PRO A 68 -20.12 1.39 -21.04
C PRO A 68 -20.57 0.25 -20.13
N ALA A 69 -21.13 0.56 -18.96
CA ALA A 69 -21.58 -0.43 -17.98
C ALA A 69 -22.51 -1.50 -18.60
N ALA A 70 -23.21 -1.17 -19.68
CA ALA A 70 -24.10 -2.06 -20.44
C ALA A 70 -23.41 -3.23 -21.17
N LEU A 71 -22.08 -3.23 -21.30
CA LEU A 71 -21.32 -4.29 -21.99
C LEU A 71 -20.58 -5.25 -21.03
N GLN A 72 -20.69 -5.05 -19.72
CA GLN A 72 -20.11 -5.99 -18.76
C GLN A 72 -21.03 -7.22 -18.62
N PRO A 73 -20.48 -8.44 -18.68
CA PRO A 73 -21.25 -9.64 -18.37
C PRO A 73 -21.98 -9.47 -17.04
N PRO A 74 -23.28 -9.81 -16.97
CA PRO A 74 -24.02 -9.71 -15.73
C PRO A 74 -23.32 -10.55 -14.65
N GLY A 75 -23.03 -9.92 -13.51
CA GLY A 75 -22.43 -10.58 -12.35
C GLY A 75 -20.91 -10.44 -12.20
N LEU A 76 -20.20 -9.80 -13.14
CA LEU A 76 -18.80 -9.42 -12.88
C LEU A 76 -18.72 -8.31 -11.84
N ARG A 77 -17.77 -8.46 -10.92
CA ARG A 77 -17.48 -7.45 -9.91
C ARG A 77 -16.68 -6.31 -10.54
N PRO A 78 -16.84 -5.05 -10.09
CA PRO A 78 -16.27 -3.90 -10.80
C PRO A 78 -14.74 -3.95 -11.05
N TRP A 79 -13.97 -4.57 -10.15
CA TRP A 79 -12.52 -4.73 -10.30
C TRP A 79 -12.12 -5.88 -11.25
N GLU A 80 -13.00 -6.85 -11.52
CA GLU A 80 -12.70 -8.01 -12.37
C GLU A 80 -12.55 -7.62 -13.83
N ALA A 81 -13.21 -6.54 -14.25
CA ALA A 81 -13.08 -5.97 -15.59
C ALA A 81 -11.82 -5.09 -15.77
N GLN A 82 -11.06 -4.84 -14.70
CA GLN A 82 -9.89 -3.96 -14.76
C GLN A 82 -8.62 -4.72 -15.13
N THR A 83 -7.66 -4.01 -15.74
CA THR A 83 -6.27 -4.51 -15.76
C THR A 83 -5.82 -4.79 -14.32
N ASN A 84 -5.02 -5.83 -14.15
CA ASN A 84 -4.49 -6.21 -12.84
C ASN A 84 -5.60 -6.60 -11.84
N ALA A 85 -6.71 -7.20 -12.30
CA ALA A 85 -7.81 -7.65 -11.45
C ALA A 85 -7.34 -8.47 -10.23
N THR A 86 -6.46 -9.44 -10.44
CA THR A 86 -5.86 -10.26 -9.36
C THR A 86 -5.07 -9.42 -8.37
N PHE A 87 -4.24 -8.49 -8.85
CA PHE A 87 -3.48 -7.58 -8.00
C PHE A 87 -4.40 -6.66 -7.17
N ARG A 88 -5.43 -6.09 -7.81
CA ARG A 88 -6.44 -5.26 -7.15
C ARG A 88 -7.17 -6.04 -6.06
N GLN A 89 -7.58 -7.27 -6.34
CA GLN A 89 -8.17 -8.16 -5.35
C GLN A 89 -7.21 -8.42 -4.17
N ARG A 90 -5.94 -8.72 -4.45
CA ARG A 90 -4.91 -8.92 -3.42
C ARG A 90 -4.68 -7.68 -2.57
N ILE A 91 -4.72 -6.46 -3.14
CA ILE A 91 -4.64 -5.22 -2.36
C ILE A 91 -5.84 -5.12 -1.41
N ALA A 92 -7.06 -5.36 -1.90
CA ALA A 92 -8.27 -5.32 -1.08
C ALA A 92 -8.22 -6.34 0.08
N GLU A 93 -7.76 -7.57 -0.18
CA GLU A 93 -7.55 -8.60 0.87
C GLU A 93 -6.53 -8.14 1.90
N ALA A 94 -5.39 -7.61 1.45
CA ALA A 94 -4.33 -7.17 2.35
C ALA A 94 -4.67 -5.85 3.08
N GLU A 95 -5.68 -5.12 2.64
CA GLU A 95 -6.32 -4.03 3.39
C GLU A 95 -7.51 -4.51 4.25
N ARG A 96 -7.82 -5.81 4.20
CA ARG A 96 -8.98 -6.47 4.84
C ARG A 96 -10.32 -5.87 4.43
N SER A 97 -10.42 -5.27 3.26
CA SER A 97 -11.66 -4.67 2.77
C SER A 97 -12.50 -5.67 1.98
N ALA A 98 -11.87 -6.66 1.34
CA ALA A 98 -12.55 -7.61 0.45
C ALA A 98 -13.60 -8.49 1.16
N GLU A 99 -13.47 -8.72 2.45
CA GLU A 99 -14.40 -9.53 3.27
C GLU A 99 -15.64 -8.75 3.76
N HIS A 100 -15.70 -7.45 3.50
CA HIS A 100 -16.79 -6.59 3.96
C HIS A 100 -17.93 -6.52 2.95
N GLN A 101 -19.08 -5.99 3.40
CA GLN A 101 -20.22 -5.71 2.53
C GLN A 101 -19.81 -4.85 1.33
N ARG A 102 -20.43 -5.15 0.18
CA ARG A 102 -20.11 -4.50 -1.11
C ARG A 102 -18.61 -4.54 -1.41
N ASP A 103 -17.95 -5.65 -1.06
CA ASP A 103 -16.52 -5.89 -1.28
C ASP A 103 -15.60 -4.76 -0.77
N GLY A 104 -16.05 -4.06 0.27
CA GLY A 104 -15.31 -2.98 0.91
C GLY A 104 -15.44 -1.60 0.27
N TYR A 105 -16.19 -1.43 -0.83
CA TYR A 105 -16.33 -0.11 -1.49
C TYR A 105 -16.93 0.95 -0.56
N GLY A 106 -17.84 0.58 0.35
CA GLY A 106 -18.44 1.51 1.30
C GLY A 106 -17.62 1.77 2.58
N LEU A 107 -16.40 1.24 2.69
CA LEU A 107 -15.65 1.29 3.95
C LEU A 107 -15.03 2.65 4.22
N ARG A 108 -15.08 3.05 5.48
CA ARG A 108 -14.32 4.18 6.00
C ARG A 108 -13.58 3.74 7.25
N ASN A 109 -12.27 3.92 7.25
CA ASN A 109 -11.46 3.65 8.42
C ASN A 109 -11.55 4.84 9.40
N PRO A 110 -12.08 4.65 10.62
CA PRO A 110 -12.29 5.76 11.55
C PRO A 110 -10.99 6.31 12.13
N SER A 111 -9.90 5.54 12.17
CA SER A 111 -8.64 5.98 12.77
C SER A 111 -7.72 6.68 11.77
N SER A 112 -7.69 6.21 10.51
CA SER A 112 -6.83 6.79 9.47
C SER A 112 -7.55 7.73 8.51
N GLY A 113 -8.88 7.69 8.46
CA GLY A 113 -9.67 8.36 7.42
C GLY A 113 -9.53 7.71 6.04
N ALA A 114 -8.99 6.49 5.96
CA ALA A 114 -8.85 5.77 4.70
C ALA A 114 -10.22 5.37 4.12
N LEU A 115 -10.37 5.52 2.81
CA LEU A 115 -11.64 5.38 2.10
C LEU A 115 -11.65 4.18 1.15
N GLY A 116 -12.77 3.49 1.16
CA GLY A 116 -13.18 2.52 0.16
C GLY A 116 -12.39 1.22 0.17
N ARG A 117 -12.55 0.47 -0.91
CA ARG A 117 -11.98 -0.86 -1.11
C ARG A 117 -10.46 -0.88 -1.00
N TYR A 118 -9.79 0.17 -1.47
CA TYR A 118 -8.33 0.24 -1.47
C TYR A 118 -7.74 1.06 -0.32
N GLN A 119 -8.60 1.47 0.63
CA GLN A 119 -8.21 2.25 1.81
C GLN A 119 -7.37 3.49 1.44
N PHE A 120 -7.84 4.29 0.48
CA PHE A 120 -7.17 5.52 0.07
C PHE A 120 -7.16 6.54 1.20
N LEU A 121 -5.97 6.96 1.62
CA LEU A 121 -5.83 8.12 2.50
C LEU A 121 -6.12 9.40 1.72
N PRO A 122 -6.64 10.47 2.35
CA PRO A 122 -6.85 11.75 1.68
C PRO A 122 -5.60 12.31 0.99
N VAL A 123 -4.42 12.10 1.56
CA VAL A 123 -3.15 12.49 0.93
C VAL A 123 -2.87 11.73 -0.37
N ALA A 124 -3.27 10.46 -0.46
CA ALA A 124 -3.12 9.68 -1.70
C ALA A 124 -4.09 10.18 -2.78
N LEU A 125 -5.31 10.57 -2.40
CA LEU A 125 -6.28 11.17 -3.31
C LEU A 125 -5.82 12.54 -3.83
N ARG A 126 -5.14 13.34 -2.99
CA ARG A 126 -4.49 14.58 -3.43
C ARG A 126 -3.34 14.32 -4.40
N ASP A 127 -2.49 13.34 -4.11
CA ASP A 127 -1.35 12.97 -4.95
C ASP A 127 -1.74 12.60 -6.39
N ILE A 128 -2.95 12.03 -6.57
CA ILE A 128 -3.52 11.67 -7.88
C ILE A 128 -4.44 12.75 -8.46
N GLY A 129 -4.58 13.90 -7.79
CA GLY A 129 -5.39 15.04 -8.25
C GLY A 129 -6.90 14.85 -8.11
N TRP A 130 -7.35 13.90 -7.30
CA TRP A 130 -8.77 13.66 -7.01
C TRP A 130 -9.30 14.57 -5.91
N MET A 131 -8.42 14.97 -4.98
CA MET A 131 -8.66 16.03 -4.02
C MET A 131 -7.68 17.19 -4.23
N ASP A 132 -8.08 18.41 -3.89
CA ASP A 132 -7.18 19.56 -3.81
C ASP A 132 -6.51 19.66 -2.43
N GLU A 133 -5.61 20.64 -2.25
CA GLU A 133 -4.87 20.87 -1.00
C GLU A 133 -5.77 21.16 0.21
N SER A 134 -6.96 21.71 -0.01
CA SER A 134 -7.95 21.98 1.03
C SER A 134 -8.80 20.75 1.39
N GLY A 135 -8.66 19.64 0.64
CA GLY A 135 -9.47 18.44 0.78
C GLY A 135 -10.78 18.47 -0.01
N GLY A 136 -10.98 19.47 -0.89
CA GLY A 136 -12.10 19.53 -1.81
C GLY A 136 -11.95 18.52 -2.95
N TRP A 137 -13.06 17.94 -3.41
CA TRP A 137 -13.07 17.01 -4.54
C TRP A 137 -12.95 17.78 -5.86
N THR A 138 -12.05 17.33 -6.74
CA THR A 138 -11.75 18.06 -7.98
C THR A 138 -12.71 17.70 -9.11
N ALA A 139 -12.69 18.50 -10.18
CA ALA A 139 -13.38 18.16 -11.42
C ALA A 139 -12.92 16.82 -12.02
N ALA A 140 -11.68 16.37 -11.71
CA ALA A 140 -11.20 15.08 -12.17
C ALA A 140 -11.95 13.91 -11.51
N ALA A 141 -12.20 13.99 -10.21
CA ALA A 141 -12.99 13.00 -9.49
C ALA A 141 -14.49 13.08 -9.86
N ALA A 142 -15.02 14.29 -10.03
CA ALA A 142 -16.42 14.51 -10.41
C ALA A 142 -16.79 13.85 -11.75
N ARG A 143 -15.86 13.78 -12.72
CA ARG A 143 -16.06 13.03 -13.99
C ARG A 143 -16.34 11.54 -13.80
N HIS A 144 -15.99 10.98 -12.65
CA HIS A 144 -16.28 9.61 -12.26
C HIS A 144 -17.38 9.50 -11.20
N GLY A 145 -18.16 10.57 -11.01
CA GLY A 145 -19.27 10.61 -10.05
C GLY A 145 -18.85 10.82 -8.59
N ALA A 146 -17.58 11.17 -8.32
CA ALA A 146 -17.10 11.45 -6.97
C ALA A 146 -17.01 12.97 -6.71
N THR A 147 -18.10 13.55 -6.19
CA THR A 147 -18.20 14.98 -5.82
C THR A 147 -17.97 15.24 -4.34
N ASP A 148 -18.07 14.20 -3.51
CA ASP A 148 -17.83 14.21 -2.08
C ASP A 148 -17.42 12.80 -1.61
N GLU A 149 -17.12 12.65 -0.31
CA GLU A 149 -16.73 11.37 0.28
C GLU A 149 -17.83 10.31 0.16
N ALA A 150 -19.09 10.68 0.36
CA ALA A 150 -20.21 9.75 0.29
C ALA A 150 -20.42 9.24 -1.14
N ALA A 151 -20.34 10.13 -2.13
CA ALA A 151 -20.41 9.81 -3.55
C ALA A 151 -19.27 8.88 -3.97
N PHE A 152 -18.05 9.11 -3.48
CA PHE A 152 -16.91 8.22 -3.73
C PHE A 152 -17.09 6.82 -3.12
N LEU A 153 -17.55 6.73 -1.87
CA LEU A 153 -17.82 5.46 -1.20
C LEU A 153 -19.01 4.71 -1.83
N ALA A 154 -19.94 5.43 -2.44
CA ALA A 154 -21.08 4.84 -3.14
C ALA A 154 -20.75 4.33 -4.55
N SER A 155 -19.66 4.80 -5.16
CA SER A 155 -19.29 4.55 -6.56
C SER A 155 -18.07 3.61 -6.70
N PRO A 156 -18.28 2.32 -7.00
CA PRO A 156 -17.19 1.41 -7.35
C PRO A 156 -16.38 1.88 -8.56
N GLU A 157 -17.04 2.46 -9.56
CA GLU A 157 -16.37 3.00 -10.75
C GLU A 157 -15.36 4.09 -10.37
N ALA A 158 -15.74 5.02 -9.49
CA ALA A 158 -14.85 6.06 -9.00
C ALA A 158 -13.63 5.44 -8.29
N GLN A 159 -13.83 4.42 -7.46
CA GLN A 159 -12.72 3.77 -6.75
C GLN A 159 -11.78 3.00 -7.68
N GLU A 160 -12.30 2.35 -8.72
CA GLU A 160 -11.46 1.68 -9.73
C GLU A 160 -10.68 2.67 -10.59
N ALA A 161 -11.28 3.81 -10.94
CA ALA A 161 -10.62 4.89 -11.65
C ALA A 161 -9.53 5.54 -10.78
N ALA A 162 -9.80 5.79 -9.49
CA ALA A 162 -8.82 6.29 -8.54
C ALA A 162 -7.65 5.32 -8.38
N MET A 163 -7.92 4.00 -8.28
CA MET A 163 -6.87 2.99 -8.20
C MET A 163 -6.02 2.92 -9.48
N THR A 164 -6.63 3.07 -10.65
CA THR A 164 -5.88 3.17 -11.91
C THR A 164 -4.94 4.38 -11.93
N ALA A 165 -5.44 5.56 -11.55
CA ALA A 165 -4.63 6.78 -11.46
C ALA A 165 -3.51 6.65 -10.41
N TYR A 166 -3.81 6.02 -9.27
CA TYR A 166 -2.85 5.74 -8.21
C TYR A 166 -1.72 4.83 -8.67
N LEU A 167 -2.03 3.70 -9.31
CA LEU A 167 -1.01 2.77 -9.80
C LEU A 167 -0.09 3.44 -10.83
N ALA A 168 -0.66 4.16 -11.81
CA ALA A 168 0.13 4.90 -12.78
C ALA A 168 1.07 5.94 -12.13
N ARG A 169 0.57 6.64 -11.10
CA ARG A 169 1.37 7.61 -10.33
C ARG A 169 2.48 6.92 -9.54
N GLN A 170 2.20 5.83 -8.84
CA GLN A 170 3.22 5.09 -8.08
C GLN A 170 4.29 4.54 -9.01
N GLU A 171 3.92 3.93 -10.14
CA GLU A 171 4.89 3.44 -11.13
C GLU A 171 5.83 4.56 -11.61
N THR A 172 5.29 5.74 -11.93
CA THR A 172 6.11 6.89 -12.32
C THR A 172 7.10 7.30 -11.23
N ILE A 173 6.68 7.28 -9.96
CA ILE A 173 7.56 7.62 -8.83
C ILE A 173 8.63 6.54 -8.66
N LEU A 174 8.25 5.26 -8.69
CA LEU A 174 9.16 4.14 -8.52
C LEU A 174 10.22 4.08 -9.63
N ASP A 175 9.81 4.34 -10.87
CA ASP A 175 10.68 4.41 -12.04
C ASP A 175 11.71 5.53 -11.91
N ARG A 176 11.27 6.75 -11.59
CA ARG A 176 12.16 7.91 -11.36
C ARG A 176 13.15 7.69 -10.23
N MET A 177 12.78 6.88 -9.24
CA MET A 177 13.66 6.50 -8.13
C MET A 177 14.56 5.29 -8.45
N GLY A 178 14.50 4.75 -9.67
CA GLY A 178 15.27 3.58 -10.10
C GLY A 178 14.82 2.26 -9.46
N MET A 179 13.73 2.25 -8.69
CA MET A 179 13.30 1.08 -7.93
C MET A 179 12.71 -0.02 -8.80
N LEU A 180 12.02 0.34 -9.89
CA LEU A 180 11.51 -0.68 -10.83
C LEU A 180 12.64 -1.47 -11.51
N GLY A 181 13.84 -0.89 -11.64
CA GLY A 181 15.02 -1.59 -12.13
C GLY A 181 15.52 -2.71 -11.21
N ALA A 182 15.05 -2.75 -9.95
CA ALA A 182 15.34 -3.85 -9.03
C ALA A 182 14.40 -5.06 -9.21
N ALA A 183 13.36 -4.96 -10.06
CA ALA A 183 12.49 -6.10 -10.34
C ALA A 183 13.28 -7.24 -11.01
N GLY A 184 12.97 -8.49 -10.63
CA GLY A 184 13.73 -9.68 -11.02
C GLY A 184 14.93 -10.00 -10.12
N THR A 185 15.24 -9.15 -9.13
CA THR A 185 16.33 -9.42 -8.17
C THR A 185 15.81 -10.00 -6.86
N THR A 186 16.73 -10.39 -5.98
CA THR A 186 16.42 -10.83 -4.61
C THR A 186 17.23 -10.00 -3.61
N ILE A 187 16.62 -9.67 -2.48
CA ILE A 187 17.30 -9.06 -1.33
C ILE A 187 17.16 -9.94 -0.09
N THR A 188 18.05 -9.79 0.87
CA THR A 188 17.93 -10.45 2.17
C THR A 188 17.02 -9.62 3.08
N GLY A 189 15.94 -10.21 3.60
CA GLY A 189 15.02 -9.56 4.54
C GLY A 189 15.61 -9.32 5.94
N LEU A 190 14.83 -8.67 6.81
CA LEU A 190 15.17 -8.39 8.20
C LEU A 190 15.31 -9.67 9.05
N ASP A 191 14.66 -10.75 8.63
CA ASP A 191 14.71 -12.09 9.20
C ASP A 191 15.80 -12.97 8.57
N GLY A 192 16.63 -12.41 7.69
CA GLY A 192 17.68 -13.14 6.98
C GLY A 192 17.17 -13.98 5.80
N GLN A 193 15.86 -14.02 5.54
CA GLN A 193 15.29 -14.81 4.44
C GLN A 193 15.30 -14.03 3.12
N PRO A 194 15.47 -14.69 1.97
CA PRO A 194 15.40 -14.04 0.68
C PRO A 194 13.99 -13.47 0.41
N ILE A 195 13.93 -12.32 -0.24
CA ILE A 195 12.71 -11.68 -0.73
C ILE A 195 12.91 -11.39 -2.21
N ALA A 196 12.14 -12.06 -3.07
CA ALA A 196 12.09 -11.75 -4.49
C ALA A 196 11.43 -10.37 -4.69
N LEU A 197 12.05 -9.55 -5.53
CA LEU A 197 11.52 -8.26 -5.93
C LEU A 197 10.86 -8.39 -7.29
N SER A 198 9.53 -8.31 -7.36
CA SER A 198 8.76 -8.19 -8.59
C SER A 198 8.14 -6.80 -8.72
N GLU A 199 7.68 -6.43 -9.92
CA GLU A 199 7.00 -5.14 -10.11
C GLU A 199 5.76 -5.01 -9.21
N SER A 200 4.93 -6.06 -9.14
CA SER A 200 3.79 -6.14 -8.23
C SER A 200 4.19 -5.92 -6.77
N ALA A 201 5.23 -6.61 -6.31
CA ALA A 201 5.74 -6.49 -4.95
C ALA A 201 6.13 -5.04 -4.63
N LEU A 202 6.90 -4.40 -5.51
CA LEU A 202 7.34 -3.02 -5.33
C LEU A 202 6.16 -2.04 -5.31
N VAL A 203 5.21 -2.18 -6.24
CA VAL A 203 4.01 -1.34 -6.31
C VAL A 203 3.13 -1.54 -5.07
N ALA A 204 2.93 -2.77 -4.60
CA ALA A 204 2.14 -3.07 -3.41
C ALA A 204 2.80 -2.56 -2.11
N ALA A 205 4.13 -2.63 -2.02
CA ALA A 205 4.87 -2.06 -0.89
C ALA A 205 4.79 -0.53 -0.89
N ALA A 206 4.87 0.10 -2.06
CA ALA A 206 4.67 1.53 -2.23
C ALA A 206 3.23 1.96 -1.89
N HIS A 207 2.22 1.17 -2.27
CA HIS A 207 0.83 1.38 -1.85
C HIS A 207 0.70 1.49 -0.33
N ARG A 208 1.35 0.57 0.40
CA ARG A 208 1.22 0.48 1.86
C ARG A 208 1.98 1.55 2.64
N ARG A 209 3.21 1.90 2.22
CA ARG A 209 4.13 2.75 3.02
C ARG A 209 4.68 3.97 2.27
N GLY A 210 4.27 4.15 1.02
CA GLY A 210 4.80 5.16 0.11
C GLY A 210 6.17 4.78 -0.46
N ALA A 211 6.43 5.25 -1.69
CA ALA A 211 7.68 5.03 -2.41
C ALA A 211 8.94 5.49 -1.62
N GLY A 212 8.86 6.60 -0.89
CA GLY A 212 9.98 7.10 -0.09
C GLY A 212 10.40 6.16 1.05
N THR A 213 9.44 5.51 1.72
CA THR A 213 9.77 4.52 2.75
C THR A 213 10.32 3.24 2.14
N LEU A 214 9.77 2.81 1.00
CA LEU A 214 10.30 1.67 0.24
C LEU A 214 11.76 1.91 -0.20
N ALA A 215 12.08 3.09 -0.73
CA ALA A 215 13.44 3.42 -1.13
C ALA A 215 14.43 3.38 0.04
N ARG A 216 14.03 3.90 1.21
CA ARG A 216 14.84 3.80 2.43
C ARG A 216 15.06 2.35 2.88
N TYR A 217 14.02 1.51 2.76
CA TYR A 217 14.14 0.09 3.05
C TYR A 217 15.13 -0.59 2.10
N LEU A 218 14.97 -0.41 0.79
CA LEU A 218 15.86 -1.01 -0.21
C LEU A 218 17.31 -0.56 -0.01
N ALA A 219 17.54 0.76 0.15
CA ALA A 219 18.87 1.30 0.41
C ALA A 219 19.50 0.77 1.70
N HIS A 220 18.70 0.58 2.75
CA HIS A 220 19.18 -0.03 3.98
C HIS A 220 19.59 -1.49 3.74
N ARG A 221 18.77 -2.28 3.03
CA ARG A 221 19.08 -3.70 2.77
C ARG A 221 20.26 -3.92 1.83
N THR A 222 20.52 -3.00 0.91
CA THR A 222 21.63 -3.14 -0.06
C THR A 222 22.91 -2.43 0.37
N GLY A 223 22.82 -1.34 1.12
CA GLY A 223 23.98 -0.52 1.48
C GLY A 223 24.42 -0.61 2.94
N THR A 224 23.49 -0.84 3.87
CA THR A 224 23.79 -0.82 5.32
C THR A 224 22.98 -1.87 6.12
N PRO A 225 23.00 -3.16 5.72
CA PRO A 225 22.08 -4.17 6.26
C PRO A 225 22.21 -4.42 7.77
N ASP A 226 23.38 -4.12 8.36
CA ASP A 226 23.67 -4.31 9.79
C ASP A 226 23.45 -3.03 10.62
N ALA A 227 23.11 -1.90 9.99
CA ALA A 227 22.90 -0.66 10.72
C ALA A 227 21.70 -0.79 11.67
N PRO A 228 21.80 -0.30 12.91
CA PRO A 228 20.73 -0.43 13.88
C PRO A 228 19.49 0.34 13.43
N LEU A 229 18.32 -0.31 13.53
CA LEU A 229 17.03 0.29 13.25
C LEU A 229 16.32 0.66 14.56
N THR A 230 15.74 1.87 14.60
CA THR A 230 14.78 2.24 15.64
C THR A 230 13.54 1.32 15.58
N PRO A 231 12.78 1.17 16.69
CA PRO A 231 11.56 0.37 16.68
C PRO A 231 10.55 0.79 15.59
N ALA A 232 10.42 2.11 15.35
CA ALA A 232 9.53 2.65 14.33
C ALA A 232 9.98 2.29 12.90
N GLN A 233 11.29 2.36 12.62
CA GLN A 233 11.84 1.94 11.33
C GLN A 233 11.67 0.44 11.11
N ARG A 234 11.93 -0.37 12.14
CA ARG A 234 11.74 -1.83 12.08
C ARG A 234 10.30 -2.19 11.76
N ALA A 235 9.32 -1.57 12.41
CA ALA A 235 7.91 -1.78 12.11
C ALA A 235 7.53 -1.33 10.69
N ALA A 236 8.07 -0.20 10.23
CA ALA A 236 7.86 0.29 8.86
C ALA A 236 8.40 -0.69 7.81
N PHE A 237 9.60 -1.22 8.03
CA PHE A 237 10.27 -2.16 7.14
C PHE A 237 9.60 -3.53 7.17
N ALA A 238 9.20 -4.04 8.34
CA ALA A 238 8.41 -5.27 8.43
C ALA A 238 7.10 -5.17 7.62
N SER A 239 6.42 -4.02 7.64
CA SER A 239 5.24 -3.80 6.81
C SER A 239 5.54 -3.78 5.31
N ILE A 240 6.74 -3.34 4.90
CA ILE A 240 7.19 -3.40 3.50
C ILE A 240 7.46 -4.86 3.12
N GLU A 241 8.22 -5.60 3.91
CA GLU A 241 8.54 -6.99 3.62
C GLU A 241 7.31 -7.88 3.52
N HIS A 242 6.33 -7.65 4.40
CA HIS A 242 5.05 -8.35 4.32
C HIS A 242 4.37 -8.14 2.96
N ARG A 243 4.42 -6.92 2.41
CA ARG A 243 3.87 -6.62 1.07
C ARG A 243 4.73 -7.19 -0.04
N LEU A 244 6.05 -7.07 0.06
CA LEU A 244 6.95 -7.62 -0.95
C LEU A 244 6.73 -9.13 -1.11
N ARG A 245 6.70 -9.86 0.01
CA ARG A 245 6.45 -11.31 0.01
C ARG A 245 5.05 -11.66 -0.46
N GLY A 246 4.03 -10.97 0.04
CA GLY A 246 2.63 -11.26 -0.28
C GLY A 246 2.25 -11.00 -1.75
N PHE A 247 3.07 -10.24 -2.49
CA PHE A 247 2.82 -9.86 -3.87
C PHE A 247 3.88 -10.35 -4.86
N ALA A 248 4.89 -11.10 -4.40
CA ALA A 248 6.00 -11.57 -5.23
C ALA A 248 5.50 -12.29 -6.50
N ASP A 249 4.52 -13.17 -6.35
CA ASP A 249 3.98 -14.03 -7.43
C ASP A 249 2.70 -13.50 -8.07
N VAL A 250 2.30 -12.26 -7.78
CA VAL A 250 1.08 -11.67 -8.30
C VAL A 250 1.35 -11.08 -9.68
N ALA A 251 0.68 -11.58 -10.72
CA ALA A 251 0.78 -11.04 -12.07
C ALA A 251 0.41 -9.55 -12.09
N TYR A 252 1.23 -8.75 -12.80
CA TYR A 252 1.09 -7.31 -12.89
C TYR A 252 1.49 -6.79 -14.26
N THR A 253 0.68 -5.90 -14.79
CA THR A 253 0.87 -5.19 -16.05
C THR A 253 0.91 -3.70 -15.74
N SER A 254 2.03 -3.04 -16.05
CA SER A 254 2.20 -1.61 -15.81
C SER A 254 1.09 -0.77 -16.46
N GLU A 255 0.56 0.20 -15.70
CA GLU A 255 -0.42 1.18 -16.16
C GLU A 255 0.24 2.43 -16.78
N ARG A 256 1.58 2.45 -16.92
CA ARG A 256 2.31 3.53 -17.59
C ARG A 256 1.80 3.75 -19.03
N PRO A 257 1.59 5.01 -19.46
CA PRO A 257 1.11 5.34 -20.82
C PRO A 257 1.96 4.76 -21.97
N GLY A 258 3.24 4.45 -21.74
CA GLY A 258 4.17 3.93 -22.78
C GLY A 258 4.07 2.44 -23.08
N ASN A 259 3.67 1.60 -22.11
CA ASN A 259 3.64 0.14 -22.31
C ASN A 259 2.44 -0.34 -23.13
N ARG A 260 1.42 0.51 -23.30
CA ARG A 260 0.18 0.15 -24.03
C ARG A 260 0.33 0.08 -25.54
N MET A 261 1.33 0.74 -26.15
CA MET A 261 1.53 0.68 -27.59
C MET A 261 2.13 -0.64 -28.07
N ILE A 262 2.97 -1.30 -27.24
CA ILE A 262 3.61 -2.56 -27.64
C ILE A 262 2.62 -3.73 -27.63
N ALA A 263 1.70 -3.77 -26.65
CA ALA A 263 0.73 -4.87 -26.54
C ALA A 263 -0.35 -4.90 -27.64
N ARG A 264 -0.54 -3.83 -28.41
CA ARG A 264 -1.51 -3.78 -29.53
C ARG A 264 -0.89 -4.00 -30.92
N GLY A 265 0.44 -4.05 -31.01
CA GLY A 265 1.15 -4.23 -32.28
C GLY A 265 1.41 -5.69 -32.67
N ALA A 266 1.23 -6.64 -31.74
CA ALA A 266 1.40 -8.07 -32.02
C ALA A 266 0.09 -8.68 -32.53
N THR A 267 -0.30 -8.33 -33.75
CA THR A 267 -1.23 -9.17 -34.51
C THR A 267 -0.42 -10.37 -35.00
N PRO A 268 -0.82 -11.63 -34.70
CA PRO A 268 -0.16 -12.77 -35.31
C PRO A 268 -0.37 -12.67 -36.82
N ALA A 269 0.73 -12.69 -37.58
CA ALA A 269 0.65 -12.87 -39.01
C ALA A 269 -0.08 -14.21 -39.27
N ALA A 270 -1.16 -14.13 -40.06
CA ALA A 270 -1.94 -15.27 -40.50
C ALA A 270 -1.15 -16.15 -41.46
#